data_AF-A0A3M5ZNS0-F1
#
_entry.id   AF-A0A3M5ZNS0-F1
#
_cell.length_a   1.000
_cell.length_b   1.000
_cell.length_c   1.000
_cell.angle_alpha   90.00
_cell.angle_beta   90.00
_cell.angle_gamma   90.00
#
_symmetry.space_group_name_H-M   'P 1'
#
loop_
_entity.id
_entity.type
_entity.pdbx_description
1 polymer ?
#
loop_
_entity_poly.entity_id
_entity_poly.type
_entity_poly.pdbx_seq_one_letter_code
_entity_poly.pdbx_strand_id
1 'polypeptide(L)'
;MLMNITITEVHPSEIPHTVDFVMRARAGIFPLLDTVTVPPDLAGFEQVYLGGEDGKFLIARSEGQIIAAVGYLPFDHRFLQLDYRGRRTVEIVRLFVTPEFRGDGLASRSVYVRRSGRMPRQVA
;
A
#
# COMPACT_ATOMS: atom_id res chain seq x y z
N MET A 1 2.87 -25.02 2.85
CA MET A 1 2.80 -24.86 1.38
C MET A 1 3.16 -23.42 1.09
N LEU A 2 4.28 -23.15 0.39
CA LEU A 2 4.73 -21.78 0.13
C LEU A 2 3.75 -21.11 -0.83
N MET A 3 2.90 -20.22 -0.31
CA MET A 3 2.02 -19.40 -1.15
C MET A 3 2.91 -18.46 -1.98
N ASN A 4 2.77 -18.52 -3.30
CA ASN A 4 3.63 -17.79 -4.22
C ASN A 4 3.17 -16.32 -4.28
N ILE A 5 3.62 -15.53 -3.31
CA ILE A 5 3.18 -14.15 -3.14
C ILE A 5 4.02 -13.22 -4.03
N THR A 6 3.36 -12.50 -4.92
CA THR A 6 3.99 -11.52 -5.82
C THR A 6 3.59 -10.11 -5.41
N ILE A 7 4.56 -9.21 -5.27
CA ILE A 7 4.36 -7.80 -4.92
C ILE A 7 4.74 -6.97 -6.14
N THR A 8 3.81 -6.15 -6.62
CA THR A 8 4.02 -5.29 -7.79
C THR A 8 3.55 -3.87 -7.50
N GLU A 9 4.09 -2.91 -8.23
CA GLU A 9 3.47 -1.59 -8.34
C GLU A 9 2.13 -1.72 -9.07
N VAL A 10 1.16 -0.89 -8.69
CA VAL A 10 -0.16 -0.85 -9.35
C VAL A 10 -0.01 -0.23 -10.73
N HIS A 11 -0.47 -0.95 -11.76
CA HIS A 11 -0.60 -0.41 -13.11
C HIS A 11 -1.95 0.35 -13.24
N PRO A 12 -2.07 1.39 -14.10
CA PRO A 12 -3.31 2.15 -14.27
C PRO A 12 -4.56 1.28 -14.54
N SER A 13 -4.42 0.21 -15.31
CA SER A 13 -5.52 -0.74 -15.58
C SER A 13 -5.99 -1.53 -14.34
N GLU A 14 -5.22 -1.54 -13.27
CA GLU A 14 -5.48 -2.28 -12.04
C GLU A 14 -6.03 -1.38 -10.91
N ILE A 15 -6.14 -0.08 -11.17
CA ILE A 15 -6.67 0.90 -10.21
C ILE A 15 -8.07 0.51 -9.72
N PRO A 16 -9.04 0.15 -10.59
CA PRO A 16 -10.39 -0.19 -10.12
C PRO A 16 -10.39 -1.34 -9.12
N HIS A 17 -9.69 -2.44 -9.43
CA HIS A 17 -9.56 -3.60 -8.56
C HIS A 17 -8.85 -3.29 -7.24
N THR A 18 -7.85 -2.40 -7.28
CA THR A 18 -7.10 -1.97 -6.11
C THR A 18 -7.96 -1.10 -5.19
N VAL A 19 -8.70 -0.14 -5.75
CA VAL A 19 -9.63 0.72 -5.00
C VAL A 19 -10.71 -0.12 -4.35
N ASP A 20 -11.31 -1.06 -5.09
CA ASP A 20 -12.32 -1.99 -4.56
C ASP A 20 -11.79 -2.79 -3.37
N PHE A 21 -10.56 -3.33 -3.48
CA PHE A 21 -9.91 -4.05 -2.39
C PHE A 21 -9.70 -3.17 -1.15
N VAL A 22 -9.20 -1.94 -1.33
CA VAL A 22 -8.95 -0.99 -0.24
C VAL A 22 -10.24 -0.53 0.42
N MET A 23 -11.31 -0.31 -0.35
CA MET A 23 -12.61 0.08 0.18
C MET A 23 -13.24 -1.04 1.00
N ARG A 24 -13.17 -2.30 0.54
CA ARG A 24 -13.59 -3.47 1.34
C ARG A 24 -12.77 -3.62 2.62
N ALA A 25 -11.45 -3.46 2.52
CA ALA A 25 -10.55 -3.49 3.67
C ALA A 25 -10.90 -2.40 4.70
N ARG A 26 -11.18 -1.18 4.22
CA ARG A 26 -11.58 -0.05 5.06
C ARG A 26 -12.89 -0.32 5.79
N ALA A 27 -13.88 -0.88 5.11
CA ALA A 27 -15.14 -1.28 5.73
C ALA A 27 -14.96 -2.31 6.85
N GLY A 28 -14.02 -3.25 6.69
CA GLY A 28 -13.67 -4.22 7.73
C GLY A 28 -12.94 -3.64 8.94
N ILE A 29 -12.07 -2.64 8.74
CA ILE A 29 -11.30 -2.02 9.85
C ILE A 29 -12.12 -0.97 10.60
N PHE A 30 -12.92 -0.20 9.86
CA PHE A 30 -13.66 0.94 10.41
C PHE A 30 -15.16 0.83 10.10
N PRO A 31 -15.87 -0.12 10.75
CA PRO A 31 -17.29 -0.35 10.48
C PRO A 31 -18.20 0.84 10.83
N LEU A 32 -17.71 1.80 11.63
CA LEU A 32 -18.43 3.00 12.04
C LEU A 32 -18.13 4.23 11.16
N LEU A 33 -17.15 4.15 10.25
CA LEU A 33 -16.88 5.22 9.28
C LEU A 33 -17.77 5.03 8.06
N ASP A 34 -18.17 6.12 7.43
CA ASP A 34 -18.89 6.05 6.16
C ASP A 34 -18.03 5.29 5.13
N THR A 35 -18.46 4.07 4.81
CA THR A 35 -17.80 3.16 3.88
C THR A 35 -18.21 3.42 2.43
N VAL A 36 -19.19 4.28 2.20
CA VAL A 36 -19.74 4.59 0.88
C VAL A 36 -18.95 5.72 0.23
N THR A 37 -18.56 6.74 1.01
CA THR A 37 -17.77 7.85 0.48
C THR A 37 -16.33 7.40 0.19
N VAL A 38 -15.96 7.46 -1.09
CA VAL A 38 -14.59 7.22 -1.55
C VAL A 38 -13.70 8.38 -1.09
N PRO A 39 -12.61 8.11 -0.34
CA PRO A 39 -11.63 9.12 0.03
C PRO A 39 -11.11 9.89 -1.21
N PRO A 40 -10.86 11.21 -1.12
CA PRO A 40 -10.42 12.03 -2.26
C PRO A 40 -9.17 11.50 -2.96
N ASP A 41 -8.26 10.89 -2.21
CA ASP A 41 -7.03 10.32 -2.73
C ASP A 41 -7.22 8.95 -3.40
N LEU A 42 -8.29 8.21 -3.09
CA LEU A 42 -8.71 7.04 -3.88
C LEU A 42 -9.53 7.47 -5.12
N ALA A 43 -10.29 8.56 -5.03
CA ALA A 43 -10.97 9.13 -6.20
C ALA A 43 -9.96 9.67 -7.23
N GLY A 44 -8.87 10.30 -6.77
CA GLY A 44 -7.74 10.75 -7.57
C GLY A 44 -6.55 9.78 -7.60
N PHE A 45 -6.79 8.46 -7.49
CA PHE A 45 -5.74 7.47 -7.23
C PHE A 45 -4.52 7.61 -8.13
N GLU A 46 -4.72 7.68 -9.44
CA GLU A 46 -3.63 7.77 -10.42
C GLU A 46 -2.78 9.02 -10.19
N GLN A 47 -3.44 10.18 -10.03
CA GLN A 47 -2.74 11.45 -9.81
C GLN A 47 -1.97 11.46 -8.49
N VAL A 48 -2.57 10.93 -7.43
CA VAL A 48 -1.99 10.96 -6.07
C VAL A 48 -0.87 9.93 -5.90
N TYR A 49 -1.05 8.71 -6.41
CA TYR A 49 -0.15 7.59 -6.11
C TYR A 49 0.75 7.16 -7.27
N LEU A 50 0.39 7.45 -8.52
CA LEU A 50 1.18 7.04 -9.69
C LEU A 50 1.83 8.25 -10.40
N GLY A 51 1.21 9.42 -10.34
CA GLY A 51 1.68 10.64 -11.01
C GLY A 51 2.72 11.46 -10.23
N GLY A 52 2.85 11.24 -8.91
CA GLY A 52 3.82 11.95 -8.08
C GLY A 52 5.23 11.36 -8.16
N GLU A 53 6.27 12.19 -8.04
CA GLU A 53 7.69 11.79 -8.14
C GLU A 53 8.07 10.67 -7.16
N ASP A 54 7.43 10.64 -5.98
CA ASP A 54 7.69 9.67 -4.92
C ASP A 54 6.45 8.95 -4.39
N GLY A 55 5.29 9.24 -4.97
CA GLY A 55 4.06 8.49 -4.74
C GLY A 55 4.20 7.08 -5.29
N LYS A 56 3.82 6.06 -4.51
CA LYS A 56 3.76 4.67 -4.97
C LYS A 56 2.63 3.93 -4.31
N PHE A 57 2.03 3.01 -5.06
CA PHE A 57 1.10 2.04 -4.51
C PHE A 57 1.54 0.63 -4.90
N LEU A 58 1.75 -0.22 -3.89
CA LEU A 58 2.10 -1.62 -4.09
C LEU A 58 0.94 -2.51 -3.67
N ILE A 59 0.78 -3.62 -4.38
CA ILE A 59 -0.17 -4.67 -4.05
C ILE A 59 0.54 -6.01 -4.03
N ALA A 60 0.17 -6.84 -3.05
CA ALA A 60 0.60 -8.22 -2.98
C ALA A 60 -0.53 -9.12 -3.46
N ARG A 61 -0.18 -10.10 -4.29
CA ARG A 61 -1.10 -11.11 -4.80
C ARG A 61 -0.68 -12.51 -4.40
N SER A 62 -1.65 -13.33 -4.07
CA SER A 62 -1.51 -14.79 -3.99
C SER A 62 -2.54 -15.41 -4.92
N GLU A 63 -2.11 -16.32 -5.79
CA GLU A 63 -3.00 -17.03 -6.73
C GLU A 63 -3.88 -16.07 -7.58
N GLY A 64 -3.31 -14.93 -7.96
CA GLY A 64 -4.00 -13.89 -8.75
C GLY A 64 -4.91 -12.95 -7.95
N GLN A 65 -5.19 -13.25 -6.67
CA GLN A 65 -6.02 -12.42 -5.80
C GLN A 65 -5.18 -11.42 -5.02
N ILE A 66 -5.65 -10.17 -4.90
CA ILE A 66 -5.00 -9.16 -4.06
C ILE A 66 -5.23 -9.53 -2.59
N ILE A 67 -4.13 -9.70 -1.85
CA ILE A 67 -4.15 -10.07 -0.43
C ILE A 67 -3.59 -8.97 0.48
N ALA A 68 -2.83 -8.02 -0.08
CA ALA A 68 -2.33 -6.86 0.65
C ALA A 68 -2.17 -5.64 -0.26
N ALA A 69 -2.22 -4.45 0.35
CA ALA A 69 -2.03 -3.17 -0.32
C ALA A 69 -1.22 -2.23 0.59
N VAL A 70 -0.31 -1.46 0.00
CA VAL A 70 0.41 -0.40 0.69
C VAL A 70 0.57 0.84 -0.20
N GLY A 71 0.20 2.00 0.33
CA GLY A 71 0.32 3.30 -0.32
C GLY A 71 1.37 4.17 0.36
N TYR A 72 2.25 4.75 -0.44
CA TYR A 72 3.31 5.67 -0.03
C TYR A 72 3.10 7.04 -0.68
N LEU A 73 3.29 8.10 0.10
CA LEU A 73 3.34 9.48 -0.40
C LEU A 73 4.59 10.20 0.12
N PRO A 74 5.09 11.23 -0.58
CA PRO A 74 6.15 12.08 -0.04
C PRO A 74 5.74 12.67 1.31
N PHE A 75 6.65 12.65 2.29
CA PHE A 75 6.36 13.28 3.57
C PHE A 75 6.41 14.80 3.42
N ASP A 76 5.31 15.47 3.74
CA ASP A 76 5.15 16.93 3.54
C ASP A 76 5.64 17.79 4.70
N HIS A 77 6.32 17.18 5.68
CA HIS A 77 6.86 17.86 6.86
C HIS A 77 5.83 18.60 7.71
N ARG A 78 4.55 18.18 7.68
CA ARG A 78 3.48 18.78 8.49
C ARG A 78 3.69 18.69 10.01
N PHE A 79 4.56 17.79 10.47
CA PHE A 79 4.91 17.64 11.88
C PHE A 79 6.30 18.23 12.17
N LEU A 80 6.34 19.42 12.77
CA LEU A 80 7.60 20.15 13.06
C LEU A 80 8.59 19.39 13.96
N GLN A 81 8.09 18.48 14.79
CA GLN A 81 8.87 17.62 15.67
C GLN A 81 9.58 16.46 14.95
N LEU A 82 9.26 16.23 13.67
CA LEU A 82 9.91 15.24 12.83
C LEU A 82 10.77 15.94 11.77
N ASP A 83 12.04 16.22 12.11
CA ASP A 83 12.98 16.83 11.17
C ASP A 83 13.64 15.78 10.28
N TYR A 84 13.04 15.55 9.12
CA TYR A 84 13.59 14.72 8.05
C TYR A 84 14.13 15.55 6.88
N ARG A 85 14.40 16.85 7.08
CA ARG A 85 14.93 17.70 6.01
C ARG A 85 16.27 17.16 5.50
N GLY A 86 16.48 17.23 4.19
CA GLY A 86 17.66 16.66 3.53
C GLY A 86 17.65 15.13 3.40
N ARG A 87 16.57 14.45 3.80
CA ARG A 87 16.38 13.01 3.59
C ARG A 87 15.19 12.77 2.67
N ARG A 88 15.35 11.91 1.66
CA ARG A 88 14.21 11.43 0.86
C ARG A 88 13.32 10.57 1.76
N THR A 89 12.13 11.09 2.08
CA THR A 89 11.24 10.55 3.11
C THR A 89 9.84 10.39 2.55
N VAL A 90 9.26 9.22 2.77
CA VAL A 90 7.87 8.90 2.40
C VAL A 90 7.09 8.49 3.64
N GLU A 91 5.80 8.79 3.66
CA GLU A 91 4.84 8.30 4.65
C GLU A 91 4.06 7.11 4.09
N ILE A 92 3.76 6.14 4.96
CA ILE A 92 2.81 5.07 4.66
C ILE A 92 1.43 5.59 5.01
N VAL A 93 0.65 5.96 3.99
CA VAL A 93 -0.71 6.48 4.19
C VAL A 93 -1.76 5.39 4.19
N ARG A 94 -1.43 4.22 3.62
CA ARG A 94 -2.28 3.02 3.68
C ARG A 94 -1.43 1.77 3.83
N LEU A 95 -1.81 0.89 4.72
CA LEU A 95 -1.26 -0.45 4.83
C LEU A 95 -2.36 -1.41 5.26
N PHE A 96 -2.67 -2.36 4.39
CA PHE A 96 -3.64 -3.40 4.68
C PHE A 96 -3.12 -4.76 4.27
N VAL A 97 -3.36 -5.74 5.13
CA VAL A 97 -3.16 -7.17 4.86
C VAL A 97 -4.43 -7.87 5.27
N THR A 98 -4.93 -8.73 4.38
CA THR A 98 -6.07 -9.63 4.64
C THR A 98 -5.83 -10.43 5.92
N PRO A 99 -6.85 -10.59 6.80
CA PRO A 99 -6.67 -11.20 8.12
C PRO A 99 -5.94 -12.55 8.11
N GLU A 100 -6.22 -13.37 7.09
CA GLU A 100 -5.70 -14.72 6.93
C GLU A 100 -4.18 -14.76 6.68
N PHE A 101 -3.60 -13.63 6.26
CA PHE A 101 -2.19 -13.49 5.91
C PHE A 101 -1.44 -12.53 6.86
N ARG A 102 -2.06 -12.17 7.99
CA ARG A 102 -1.41 -11.38 9.05
C ARG A 102 -0.49 -12.28 9.87
N GLY A 103 0.62 -11.71 10.35
CA GLY A 103 1.63 -12.46 11.10
C GLY A 103 2.74 -13.07 10.25
N ASP A 104 2.54 -13.19 8.93
CA ASP A 104 3.51 -13.79 8.00
C ASP A 104 4.55 -12.78 7.44
N GLY A 105 4.63 -11.59 8.02
CA GLY A 105 5.62 -10.57 7.63
C GLY A 105 5.36 -9.87 6.29
N LEU A 106 4.15 -9.99 5.71
CA LEU A 106 3.83 -9.36 4.41
C LEU A 106 3.94 -7.85 4.41
N ALA A 107 3.51 -7.19 5.48
CA ALA A 107 3.70 -5.76 5.65
C ALA A 107 5.19 -5.38 5.58
N SER A 108 6.04 -6.10 6.32
CA SER A 108 7.49 -5.89 6.32
C SER A 108 8.11 -6.15 4.95
N ARG A 109 7.63 -7.16 4.23
CA ARG A 109 8.09 -7.47 2.86
C ARG A 109 7.74 -6.36 1.87
N SER A 110 6.52 -5.81 1.94
CA SER A 110 6.09 -4.70 1.08
C SER A 110 6.88 -3.41 1.34
N VAL A 111 7.19 -3.13 2.61
CA VAL A 111 8.08 -2.00 2.99
C VAL A 111 9.50 -2.22 2.47
N TYR A 112 10.01 -3.45 2.55
CA TYR A 112 11.33 -3.77 2.03
C TYR A 112 11.42 -3.63 0.51
N VAL A 113 10.42 -4.09 -0.24
CA VAL A 113 10.37 -3.97 -1.71
C VAL A 113 10.44 -2.50 -2.12
N ARG A 114 9.71 -1.61 -1.45
CA ARG A 114 9.79 -0.16 -1.71
C ARG A 114 11.19 0.39 -1.47
N ARG A 115 11.85 0.01 -0.36
CA ARG A 115 13.18 0.52 0.02
C ARG A 115 14.30 0.04 -0.92
N SER A 116 14.18 -1.17 -1.44
CA SER A 116 15.26 -1.82 -2.19
C SER A 116 15.02 -1.87 -3.71
N GLY A 117 13.80 -1.59 -4.16
CA GLY A 117 13.38 -1.80 -5.55
C GLY A 117 13.40 -3.28 -5.97
N ARG A 118 13.54 -4.22 -5.02
CA ARG A 118 13.67 -5.67 -5.27
C ARG A 118 12.95 -6.48 -4.19
N MET A 119 12.46 -7.66 -4.56
CA MET A 119 11.98 -8.63 -3.57
C MET A 119 13.11 -9.09 -2.64
N PRO A 120 12.88 -9.18 -1.32
CA PRO A 120 13.83 -9.87 -0.45
C PRO A 120 13.83 -11.35 -0.82
N ARG A 121 15.02 -11.96 -0.89
CA ARG A 121 15.12 -13.42 -0.88
C ARG A 121 14.51 -13.90 0.44
N GLN A 122 13.54 -14.81 0.36
CA GLN A 122 12.91 -15.41 1.54
C GLN A 122 13.99 -15.88 2.52
N VAL A 123 14.01 -15.33 3.72
CA VAL A 123 14.65 -15.98 4.87
C VAL A 123 13.72 -17.13 5.26
N ALA A 124 14.27 -18.33 5.20
CA ALA A 124 13.64 -19.59 5.58
C ALA A 124 13.31 -19.63 7.08
#